data_AF-A0A973XBN4-F1
#
_entry.id   AF-A0A973XBN4-F1
#
_cell.length_a   1.000
_cell.length_b   1.000
_cell.length_c   1.000
_cell.angle_alpha   90.00
_cell.angle_beta   90.00
_cell.angle_gamma   90.00
#
_symmetry.space_group_name_H-M   'P 1'
#
loop_
_entity.id
_entity.type
_entity.pdbx_description
1 polymer ?
#
loop_
_entity_poly.entity_id
_entity_poly.type
_entity_poly.pdbx_seq_one_letter_code
_entity_poly.pdbx_strand_id
1 'polypeptide(L)'
;DQASLQLENLIQSSAKLVVVRAGAARATYFKDKALNPDSAVPTFLGSVAADPDVYSHFFALANDEFLQVIDVAGDVRIQTALKAPEGTFYAVRRITRDKQGARTDRYEFFSQGKALLGRREQAATLVPTQRPWYQGAAAKGRLFVTAPYLFASTGELGLTVAAPLIDGGGVLATDISLRAMETFLARLKLPANGAIAVQDQSGHVLAFHGDGLFDSLKIAPMTEQGNLGNPYFAVLRSDAQVGSSIAAVGADGARFVINHKRVQVAEDSSFRITIWAPVSDFTAAFQQAQKDVLLLAVLVLLLLLPLAFVGSRQISKTLTGMAQDSERLKRLDFTQQPQQTRSMLYEIQTLGEAQSVMHEAIQSRTQGLAREAGAPGGQRYQALARTKPLTALAPCAVWCPRYCPVRGGHAVPQDRAQHPGFCPAHQRRPLAVIRGSAAGSRRPGDRQIRGGVCGQPQPVGDRGRRLQ
;
A
#
# COMPACT_ATOMS: atom_id res chain seq x y z
N ASP A 1 0.86 8.01 2.98
CA ASP A 1 1.09 9.29 2.28
C ASP A 1 0.16 10.41 2.73
N GLN A 2 -1.11 10.49 2.30
CA GLN A 2 -1.99 11.67 2.53
C GLN A 2 -2.00 12.17 3.99
N ALA A 3 -2.29 11.31 4.98
CA ALA A 3 -2.25 11.68 6.40
C ALA A 3 -0.89 12.25 6.87
N SER A 4 0.22 11.77 6.31
CA SER A 4 1.59 12.25 6.61
C SER A 4 1.96 13.53 5.85
N LEU A 5 1.25 13.88 4.78
CA LEU A 5 1.31 15.19 4.15
C LEU A 5 0.48 16.22 4.91
N GLN A 6 -0.72 15.84 5.39
CA GLN A 6 -1.55 16.71 6.22
C GLN A 6 -0.86 17.10 7.53
N LEU A 7 -0.24 16.14 8.22
CA LEU A 7 0.52 16.40 9.44
C LEU A 7 1.79 17.24 9.19
N GLU A 8 2.53 16.98 8.11
CA GLU A 8 3.66 17.85 7.73
C GLU A 8 3.20 19.29 7.47
N ASN A 9 2.09 19.46 6.76
CA ASN A 9 1.53 20.78 6.45
C ASN A 9 1.11 21.54 7.71
N LEU A 10 0.49 20.87 8.70
CA LEU A 10 0.16 21.48 10.00
C LEU A 10 1.42 22.01 10.71
N ILE A 11 2.44 21.15 10.84
CA ILE A 11 3.68 21.48 11.56
C ILE A 11 4.47 22.59 10.82
N GLN A 12 4.60 22.49 9.49
CA GLN A 12 5.30 23.50 8.69
C GLN A 12 4.53 24.83 8.59
N SER A 13 3.20 24.83 8.55
CA SER A 13 2.41 26.07 8.49
C SER A 13 2.51 26.85 9.81
N SER A 14 2.41 26.17 10.95
CA SER A 14 2.70 26.74 12.27
C SER A 14 4.08 27.39 12.35
N ALA A 15 5.12 26.70 11.87
CA ALA A 15 6.48 27.23 11.81
C ALA A 15 6.62 28.47 10.88
N LYS A 16 6.05 28.40 9.67
CA LYS A 16 6.06 29.54 8.72
C LYS A 16 5.31 30.75 9.29
N LEU A 17 4.17 30.52 9.96
CA LEU A 17 3.38 31.56 10.60
C LEU A 17 4.15 32.27 11.72
N VAL A 18 4.87 31.52 12.56
CA VAL A 18 5.75 32.07 13.61
C VAL A 18 6.85 32.93 13.01
N VAL A 19 7.58 32.45 11.99
CA VAL A 19 8.67 33.22 11.35
C VAL A 19 8.15 34.50 10.70
N VAL A 20 7.07 34.42 9.90
CA VAL A 20 6.49 35.60 9.23
C VAL A 20 5.98 36.63 10.24
N ARG A 21 5.35 36.18 11.34
CA ARG A 21 4.87 37.09 12.39
C ARG A 21 5.99 37.67 13.24
N ALA A 22 7.04 36.92 13.56
CA ALA A 22 8.22 37.45 14.26
C ALA A 22 8.92 38.54 13.42
N GLY A 23 8.92 38.38 12.09
CA GLY A 23 9.38 39.40 11.15
C GLY A 23 8.51 40.66 11.12
N ALA A 24 7.20 40.50 10.95
CA ALA A 24 6.25 41.63 10.90
C ALA A 24 6.01 42.31 12.26
N ALA A 25 6.30 41.62 13.37
CA ALA A 25 5.92 42.00 14.73
C ALA A 25 6.21 43.46 15.06
N ARG A 26 7.39 43.97 14.71
CA ARG A 26 7.82 45.32 15.09
C ARG A 26 6.94 46.42 14.50
N ALA A 27 6.42 46.23 13.28
CA ALA A 27 5.52 47.17 12.62
C ALA A 27 4.04 46.96 13.02
N THR A 28 3.67 45.75 13.45
CA THR A 28 2.26 45.39 13.72
C THR A 28 1.86 45.49 15.19
N TYR A 29 2.73 45.13 16.12
CA TYR A 29 2.39 44.90 17.54
C TYR A 29 3.01 45.90 18.51
N PHE A 30 3.84 46.84 18.05
CA PHE A 30 4.51 47.82 18.91
C PHE A 30 4.13 49.25 18.54
N LYS A 31 4.04 50.10 19.56
CA LYS A 31 3.86 51.55 19.41
C LYS A 31 4.78 52.24 20.42
N ASP A 32 5.50 53.28 19.99
CA ASP A 32 6.40 54.07 20.84
C ASP A 32 7.43 53.22 21.64
N LYS A 33 7.88 52.13 20.99
CA LYS A 33 8.73 51.04 21.52
C LYS A 33 8.09 50.12 22.57
N ALA A 34 6.91 50.44 23.10
CA ALA A 34 6.13 49.56 23.95
C ALA A 34 5.27 48.58 23.13
N LEU A 35 4.76 47.54 23.79
CA LEU A 35 3.69 46.70 23.24
C LEU A 35 2.40 47.52 23.05
N ASN A 36 1.76 47.37 21.90
CA ASN A 36 0.37 47.78 21.66
C ASN A 36 -0.58 46.57 21.71
N PRO A 37 -1.34 46.35 22.82
CA PRO A 37 -2.32 45.26 22.89
C PRO A 37 -3.43 45.39 21.85
N ASP A 38 -3.80 46.63 21.47
CA ASP A 38 -4.97 46.92 20.64
C ASP A 38 -4.80 46.46 19.19
N SER A 39 -3.55 46.27 18.73
CA SER A 39 -3.26 45.61 17.45
C SER A 39 -2.86 44.14 17.62
N ALA A 40 -2.11 43.79 18.66
CA ALA A 40 -1.64 42.41 18.87
C ALA A 40 -2.77 41.43 19.21
N VAL A 41 -3.70 41.81 20.11
CA VAL A 41 -4.77 40.93 20.59
C VAL A 41 -5.76 40.57 19.47
N PRO A 42 -6.29 41.51 18.65
CA PRO A 42 -7.18 41.15 17.55
C PRO A 42 -6.52 40.27 16.49
N THR A 43 -5.24 40.50 16.17
CA THR A 43 -4.50 39.66 15.21
C THR A 43 -4.31 38.23 15.71
N PHE A 44 -3.96 38.04 16.98
CA PHE A 44 -3.80 36.70 17.54
C PHE A 44 -5.16 36.00 17.75
N LEU A 45 -6.20 36.71 18.23
CA LEU A 45 -7.56 36.17 18.35
C LEU A 45 -8.13 35.73 16.99
N GLY A 46 -7.95 36.55 15.94
CA GLY A 46 -8.37 36.21 14.59
C GLY A 46 -7.61 35.02 14.00
N SER A 47 -6.44 34.69 14.53
CA SER A 47 -5.64 33.57 14.08
C SER A 47 -5.98 32.26 14.78
N VAL A 48 -6.09 32.24 16.11
CA VAL A 48 -6.46 31.01 16.82
C VAL A 48 -7.91 30.61 16.49
N ALA A 49 -8.79 31.59 16.24
CA ALA A 49 -10.14 31.35 15.72
C ALA A 49 -10.18 30.84 14.26
N ALA A 50 -9.06 30.79 13.55
CA ALA A 50 -8.95 30.29 12.17
C ALA A 50 -8.19 28.96 12.06
N ASP A 51 -7.44 28.56 13.08
CA ASP A 51 -6.66 27.33 13.14
C ASP A 51 -6.89 26.62 14.49
N PRO A 52 -7.85 25.69 14.58
CA PRO A 52 -8.25 25.04 15.83
C PRO A 52 -7.24 24.01 16.36
N ASP A 53 -6.13 23.78 15.65
CA ASP A 53 -5.04 22.92 16.11
C ASP A 53 -3.90 23.74 16.78
N VAL A 54 -4.02 25.08 16.80
CA VAL A 54 -3.13 26.00 17.51
C VAL A 54 -3.71 26.40 18.88
N TYR A 55 -3.09 25.91 19.96
CA TYR A 55 -3.57 26.19 21.32
C TYR A 55 -3.34 27.64 21.76
N SER A 56 -2.20 28.27 21.44
CA SER A 56 -1.99 29.70 21.72
C SER A 56 -0.92 30.37 20.88
N HIS A 57 -1.07 31.67 20.65
CA HIS A 57 -0.03 32.57 20.12
C HIS A 57 0.43 33.56 21.18
N PHE A 58 1.73 33.82 21.25
CA PHE A 58 2.31 34.72 22.25
C PHE A 58 3.66 35.31 21.83
N PHE A 59 4.13 36.26 22.62
CA PHE A 59 5.54 36.64 22.65
C PHE A 59 5.90 37.09 24.06
N ALA A 60 7.21 37.11 24.34
CA ALA A 60 7.77 37.85 25.46
C ALA A 60 8.82 38.85 24.98
N LEU A 61 9.00 39.90 25.75
CA LEU A 61 10.08 40.88 25.59
C LEU A 61 11.22 40.58 26.57
N ALA A 62 12.41 41.10 26.29
CA ALA A 62 13.60 40.91 27.13
C ALA A 62 13.48 41.51 28.56
N ASN A 63 12.42 42.28 28.85
CA ASN A 63 12.10 42.84 30.17
C ASN A 63 11.11 41.98 31.00
N ASP A 64 10.79 40.76 30.54
CA ASP A 64 9.79 39.83 31.07
C ASP A 64 8.32 40.31 30.99
N GLU A 65 8.01 41.25 30.10
CA GLU A 65 6.62 41.50 29.68
C GLU A 65 6.14 40.46 28.66
N PHE A 66 4.85 40.16 28.69
CA PHE A 66 4.25 38.99 28.03
C PHE A 66 2.85 39.31 27.51
N LEU A 67 2.53 38.77 26.34
CA LEU A 67 1.16 38.66 25.84
C LEU A 67 0.95 37.27 25.26
N GLN A 68 -0.09 36.57 25.72
CA GLN A 68 -0.56 35.30 25.17
C GLN A 68 -2.05 35.35 24.91
N VAL A 69 -2.46 34.85 23.74
CA VAL A 69 -3.86 34.63 23.38
C VAL A 69 -4.05 33.13 23.20
N ILE A 70 -4.91 32.55 24.04
CA ILE A 70 -5.19 31.13 24.17
C ILE A 70 -6.56 30.86 23.54
N ASP A 71 -6.65 29.85 22.69
CA ASP A 71 -7.95 29.24 22.39
C ASP A 71 -8.34 28.28 23.51
N VAL A 72 -9.54 28.49 24.04
CA VAL A 72 -10.16 27.65 25.06
C VAL A 72 -11.21 26.75 24.41
N ALA A 73 -11.83 27.16 23.30
CA ALA A 73 -12.83 26.41 22.53
C ALA A 73 -13.99 25.76 23.34
N GLY A 74 -14.24 26.23 24.57
CA GLY A 74 -15.16 25.57 25.51
C GLY A 74 -14.62 24.28 26.17
N ASP A 75 -13.33 23.96 26.05
CA ASP A 75 -12.69 22.82 26.72
C ASP A 75 -12.63 23.06 28.23
N VAL A 76 -13.47 22.31 28.95
CA VAL A 76 -13.61 22.31 30.41
C VAL A 76 -12.25 22.14 31.12
N ARG A 77 -11.27 21.43 30.54
CA ARG A 77 -9.92 21.29 31.15
C ARG A 77 -9.12 22.57 31.08
N ILE A 78 -9.09 23.21 29.90
CA ILE A 78 -8.39 24.48 29.70
C ILE A 78 -9.06 25.57 30.55
N GLN A 79 -10.39 25.64 30.52
CA GLN A 79 -11.19 26.50 31.38
C GLN A 79 -10.92 26.30 32.88
N THR A 80 -10.89 25.04 33.36
CA THR A 80 -10.61 24.72 34.77
C THR A 80 -9.19 25.11 35.18
N ALA A 81 -8.18 24.76 34.37
CA ALA A 81 -6.79 25.09 34.66
C ALA A 81 -6.55 26.61 34.66
N LEU A 82 -7.18 27.33 33.72
CA LEU A 82 -7.18 28.79 33.70
C LEU A 82 -8.04 29.42 34.81
N LYS A 83 -8.90 28.66 35.49
CA LYS A 83 -9.99 29.15 36.36
C LYS A 83 -10.85 30.23 35.68
N ALA A 84 -11.20 29.97 34.43
CA ALA A 84 -11.99 30.87 33.59
C ALA A 84 -13.50 30.69 33.81
N PRO A 85 -14.33 31.73 33.58
CA PRO A 85 -15.79 31.62 33.63
C PRO A 85 -16.37 30.60 32.64
N GLU A 86 -17.60 30.15 32.91
CA GLU A 86 -18.40 29.37 31.96
C GLU A 86 -18.58 30.14 30.63
N GLY A 87 -18.67 29.42 29.51
CA GLY A 87 -18.78 30.03 28.17
C GLY A 87 -17.50 30.68 27.62
N THR A 88 -16.36 30.60 28.33
CA THR A 88 -15.07 31.10 27.83
C THR A 88 -14.60 30.31 26.60
N PHE A 89 -14.41 31.03 25.49
CA PHE A 89 -13.81 30.54 24.25
C PHE A 89 -12.39 31.05 24.05
N TYR A 90 -12.06 32.26 24.50
CA TYR A 90 -10.72 32.82 24.37
C TYR A 90 -10.22 33.38 25.69
N ALA A 91 -8.94 33.22 25.99
CA ALA A 91 -8.29 33.84 27.14
C ALA A 91 -7.06 34.64 26.71
N VAL A 92 -7.01 35.90 27.12
CA VAL A 92 -5.86 36.80 26.90
C VAL A 92 -5.11 36.97 28.21
N ARG A 93 -3.86 36.50 28.26
CA ARG A 93 -2.95 36.66 29.40
C ARG A 93 -1.94 37.76 29.09
N ARG A 94 -1.77 38.71 30.01
CA ARG A 94 -0.82 39.82 29.94
C ARG A 94 0.04 39.86 31.19
N ILE A 95 1.36 39.91 31.03
CA ILE A 95 2.26 40.29 32.12
C ILE A 95 2.86 41.64 31.78
N THR A 96 2.60 42.63 32.62
CA THR A 96 3.06 44.02 32.46
C THR A 96 3.79 44.48 33.70
N ARG A 97 4.75 45.39 33.53
CA ARG A 97 5.50 46.00 34.64
C ARG A 97 4.99 47.41 34.96
N ASP A 98 4.85 47.74 36.24
CA ASP A 98 4.53 49.10 36.68
C ASP A 98 5.77 50.01 36.83
N LYS A 99 5.57 51.27 37.21
CA LYS A 99 6.66 52.24 37.41
C LYS A 99 7.56 51.93 38.62
N GLN A 100 7.09 51.09 39.53
CA GLN A 100 7.77 50.61 40.73
C GLN A 100 8.54 49.31 40.47
N GLY A 101 8.39 48.73 39.27
CA GLY A 101 9.08 47.53 38.83
C GLY A 101 8.32 46.22 39.12
N ALA A 102 7.17 46.29 39.79
CA ALA A 102 6.34 45.13 40.10
C ALA A 102 5.66 44.58 38.84
N ARG A 103 5.48 43.26 38.78
CA ARG A 103 4.94 42.55 37.61
C ARG A 103 3.56 41.97 37.95
N THR A 104 2.55 42.36 37.19
CA THR A 104 1.17 41.88 37.35
C THR A 104 0.80 40.95 36.21
N ASP A 105 0.25 39.78 36.53
CA ASP A 105 -0.25 38.77 35.59
C ASP A 105 -1.78 38.86 35.52
N ARG A 106 -2.28 39.43 34.42
CA ARG A 106 -3.68 39.72 34.15
C ARG A 106 -4.23 38.75 33.11
N TYR A 107 -5.34 38.10 33.43
CA TYR A 107 -6.15 37.32 32.51
C TYR A 107 -7.46 38.05 32.19
N GLU A 108 -7.86 38.03 30.93
CA GLU A 108 -9.16 38.49 30.44
C GLU A 108 -9.81 37.36 29.64
N PHE A 109 -11.06 37.04 29.95
CA PHE A 109 -11.78 35.89 29.39
C PHE A 109 -12.92 36.36 28.51
N PHE A 110 -13.07 35.73 27.33
CA PHE A 110 -14.01 36.16 26.30
C PHE A 110 -14.84 34.99 25.78
N SER A 111 -16.09 35.29 25.45
CA SER A 111 -17.02 34.39 24.74
C SER A 111 -16.62 34.17 23.27
N GLN A 112 -17.29 33.25 22.59
CA GLN A 112 -17.12 33.00 21.14
C GLN A 112 -17.40 34.28 20.31
N GLY A 113 -18.41 35.06 20.72
CA GLY A 113 -18.73 36.38 20.17
C GLY A 113 -17.76 37.49 20.58
N LYS A 114 -16.63 37.16 21.23
CA LYS A 114 -15.57 38.08 21.70
C LYS A 114 -16.03 39.13 22.73
N ALA A 115 -17.23 38.99 23.30
CA ALA A 115 -17.64 39.75 24.47
C ALA A 115 -16.89 39.27 25.73
N LEU A 116 -16.43 40.20 26.56
CA LEU A 116 -15.71 39.93 27.80
C LEU A 116 -16.65 39.30 28.85
N LEU A 117 -16.23 38.16 29.42
CA LEU A 117 -16.93 37.42 30.47
C LEU A 117 -16.36 37.66 31.87
N GLY A 118 -15.07 38.02 31.97
CA GLY A 118 -14.45 38.26 33.27
C GLY A 118 -12.97 38.62 33.19
N ARG A 119 -12.40 38.98 34.34
CA ARG A 119 -10.97 39.28 34.53
C ARG A 119 -10.45 38.62 35.80
N ARG A 120 -9.14 38.33 35.82
CA ARG A 120 -8.41 37.91 37.03
C ARG A 120 -7.02 38.53 37.02
N GLU A 121 -6.56 39.03 38.15
CA GLU A 121 -5.21 39.60 38.30
C GLU A 121 -4.49 38.99 39.51
N GLN A 122 -3.18 38.79 39.39
CA GLN A 122 -2.31 38.23 40.42
C GLN A 122 -0.87 38.74 40.26
N ALA A 123 -0.03 38.58 41.28
CA ALA A 123 1.41 38.82 41.15
C ALA A 123 2.04 37.83 40.15
N ALA A 124 2.89 38.32 39.24
CA ALA A 124 3.41 37.51 38.14
C ALA A 124 4.56 36.59 38.56
N THR A 125 4.25 35.31 38.77
CA THR A 125 5.24 34.24 39.08
C THR A 125 5.97 33.72 37.84
N LEU A 126 5.36 33.79 36.65
CA LEU A 126 5.98 33.39 35.39
C LEU A 126 7.08 34.39 34.99
N VAL A 127 8.28 33.90 34.70
CA VAL A 127 9.40 34.64 34.07
C VAL A 127 9.58 34.10 32.65
N PRO A 128 9.05 34.77 31.61
CA PRO A 128 9.08 34.25 30.25
C PRO A 128 10.49 34.04 29.68
N THR A 129 11.44 34.92 30.00
CA THR A 129 12.83 34.82 29.51
C THR A 129 13.57 33.56 29.98
N GLN A 130 13.09 32.94 31.07
CA GLN A 130 13.63 31.69 31.63
C GLN A 130 12.98 30.43 31.03
N ARG A 131 12.02 30.55 30.10
CA ARG A 131 11.35 29.39 29.49
C ARG A 131 12.16 28.83 28.31
N PRO A 132 12.13 27.50 28.06
CA PRO A 132 12.96 26.86 27.03
C PRO A 132 12.78 27.45 25.62
N TRP A 133 11.56 27.87 25.27
CA TRP A 133 11.25 28.47 23.97
C TRP A 133 11.92 29.83 23.77
N TYR A 134 11.98 30.66 24.81
CA TYR A 134 12.62 31.96 24.76
C TYR A 134 14.13 31.79 24.67
N GLN A 135 14.70 31.01 25.58
CA GLN A 135 16.13 30.75 25.64
C GLN A 135 16.66 30.12 24.35
N GLY A 136 15.98 29.10 23.81
CA GLY A 136 16.39 28.43 22.58
C GLY A 136 16.29 29.32 21.34
N ALA A 137 15.18 30.05 21.15
CA ALA A 137 15.02 30.93 20.00
C ALA A 137 15.98 32.14 20.05
N ALA A 138 16.18 32.74 21.23
CA ALA A 138 17.13 33.85 21.42
C ALA A 138 18.58 33.39 21.21
N ALA A 139 18.98 32.26 21.79
CA ALA A 139 20.35 31.73 21.67
C ALA A 139 20.69 31.21 20.26
N LYS A 140 19.69 30.72 19.50
CA LYS A 140 19.88 30.27 18.11
C LYS A 140 19.77 31.40 17.08
N GLY A 141 19.15 32.54 17.42
CA GLY A 141 18.94 33.65 16.48
C GLY A 141 18.01 33.35 15.30
N ARG A 142 17.27 32.24 15.36
CA ARG A 142 16.37 31.75 14.29
C ARG A 142 15.21 30.93 14.86
N LEU A 143 14.39 30.37 13.97
CA LEU A 143 13.35 29.40 14.32
C LEU A 143 13.94 28.26 15.18
N PHE A 144 13.23 27.97 16.26
CA PHE A 144 13.52 26.96 17.27
C PHE A 144 12.22 26.23 17.65
N VAL A 145 12.35 24.97 18.06
CA VAL A 145 11.24 24.17 18.61
C VAL A 145 11.74 23.52 19.88
N THR A 146 10.94 23.61 20.96
CA THR A 146 11.31 23.00 22.24
C THR A 146 11.21 21.48 22.20
N ALA A 147 11.90 20.78 23.11
CA ALA A 147 11.40 19.49 23.57
C ALA A 147 10.05 19.68 24.31
N PRO A 148 9.21 18.64 24.46
CA PRO A 148 7.94 18.76 25.18
C PRO A 148 8.12 19.19 26.64
N TYR A 149 7.28 20.10 27.11
CA TYR A 149 7.27 20.58 28.50
C TYR A 149 5.86 20.99 28.95
N LEU A 150 5.68 21.18 30.26
CA LEU A 150 4.38 21.60 30.83
C LEU A 150 4.15 23.12 30.63
N PHE A 151 3.09 23.47 29.90
CA PHE A 151 2.72 24.84 29.60
C PHE A 151 2.34 25.62 30.87
N ALA A 152 2.88 26.84 31.01
CA ALA A 152 2.71 27.67 32.21
C ALA A 152 1.33 28.37 32.33
N SER A 153 0.38 28.02 31.45
CA SER A 153 -1.00 28.51 31.44
C SER A 153 -2.00 27.41 31.82
N THR A 154 -1.84 26.18 31.33
CA THR A 154 -2.77 25.05 31.57
C THR A 154 -2.17 23.86 32.33
N GLY A 155 -0.85 23.72 32.35
CA GLY A 155 -0.20 22.49 32.80
C GLY A 155 -0.32 21.32 31.82
N GLU A 156 -0.90 21.50 30.62
CA GLU A 156 -0.81 20.48 29.56
C GLU A 156 0.63 20.33 29.06
N LEU A 157 0.96 19.12 28.60
CA LEU A 157 2.24 18.80 27.98
C LEU A 157 2.20 19.17 26.49
N GLY A 158 3.20 19.90 26.00
CA GLY A 158 3.23 20.35 24.61
C GLY A 158 4.58 20.89 24.15
N LEU A 159 4.62 21.22 22.85
CA LEU A 159 5.75 21.79 22.13
C LEU A 159 5.50 23.28 21.91
N THR A 160 6.56 24.09 21.97
CA THR A 160 6.50 25.49 21.52
C THR A 160 7.37 25.68 20.28
N VAL A 161 6.80 26.26 19.24
CA VAL A 161 7.50 26.72 18.03
C VAL A 161 7.76 28.22 18.18
N ALA A 162 9.02 28.66 18.15
CA ALA A 162 9.43 30.01 18.53
C ALA A 162 10.48 30.62 17.59
N ALA A 163 10.44 31.93 17.37
CA ALA A 163 11.44 32.68 16.62
C ALA A 163 11.71 34.05 17.28
N PRO A 164 12.96 34.54 17.29
CA PRO A 164 13.28 35.87 17.80
C PRO A 164 12.65 36.96 16.91
N LEU A 165 12.33 38.10 17.53
CA LEU A 165 11.93 39.30 16.79
C LEU A 165 13.14 39.89 16.04
N ILE A 166 12.91 40.51 14.87
CA ILE A 166 13.99 41.07 14.03
C ILE A 166 14.85 42.13 14.76
N ASP A 167 14.29 42.84 15.73
CA ASP A 167 15.02 43.85 16.52
C ASP A 167 15.75 43.26 17.75
N GLY A 168 15.69 41.94 17.95
CA GLY A 168 16.24 41.26 19.13
C GLY A 168 15.53 41.57 20.45
N GLY A 169 14.44 42.35 20.44
CA GLY A 169 13.76 42.84 21.64
C GLY A 169 12.92 41.79 22.38
N GLY A 170 12.77 40.60 21.80
CA GLY A 170 11.95 39.52 22.34
C GLY A 170 11.90 38.28 21.43
N VAL A 171 10.98 37.37 21.75
CA VAL A 171 10.72 36.13 21.01
C VAL A 171 9.21 35.95 20.83
N LEU A 172 8.75 35.68 19.61
CA LEU A 172 7.37 35.31 19.28
C LEU A 172 7.27 33.80 19.12
N ALA A 173 6.15 33.23 19.59
CA ALA A 173 5.98 31.80 19.69
C ALA A 173 4.51 31.34 19.58
N THR A 174 4.35 30.05 19.32
CA THR A 174 3.07 29.34 19.22
C THR A 174 3.18 28.01 19.95
N ASP A 175 2.19 27.68 20.79
CA ASP A 175 2.12 26.41 21.50
C ASP A 175 1.24 25.40 20.76
N ILE A 176 1.70 24.15 20.70
CA ILE A 176 0.99 22.97 20.18
C ILE A 176 0.95 21.93 21.31
N SER A 177 -0.22 21.67 21.90
CA SER A 177 -0.32 20.64 22.94
C SER A 177 -0.25 19.24 22.33
N LEU A 178 0.38 18.28 23.01
CA LEU A 178 0.48 16.91 22.50
C LEU A 178 -0.92 16.28 22.34
N ARG A 179 -1.86 16.68 23.19
CA ARG A 179 -3.27 16.29 23.15
C ARG A 179 -4.02 16.86 21.94
N ALA A 180 -3.72 18.10 21.54
CA ALA A 180 -4.24 18.68 20.30
C ALA A 180 -3.71 17.90 19.09
N MET A 181 -2.42 17.53 19.10
CA MET A 181 -1.84 16.67 18.06
C MET A 181 -2.49 15.27 18.02
N GLU A 182 -2.72 14.59 19.15
CA GLU A 182 -3.49 13.34 19.19
C GLU A 182 -4.91 13.51 18.63
N THR A 183 -5.58 14.62 18.96
CA THR A 183 -6.92 14.95 18.46
C THR A 183 -6.90 15.20 16.95
N PHE A 184 -5.84 15.83 16.41
CA PHE A 184 -5.62 15.99 14.98
C PHE A 184 -5.39 14.63 14.29
N LEU A 185 -4.54 13.76 14.86
CA LEU A 185 -4.31 12.40 14.32
C LEU A 185 -5.63 11.63 14.20
N ALA A 186 -6.51 11.74 15.20
CA ALA A 186 -7.84 11.12 15.22
C ALA A 186 -8.87 11.69 14.22
N ARG A 187 -8.48 12.71 13.43
CA ARG A 187 -9.29 13.24 12.30
C ARG A 187 -8.69 12.90 10.94
N LEU A 188 -7.53 12.23 10.89
CA LEU A 188 -6.88 11.79 9.66
C LEU A 188 -7.53 10.48 9.17
N LYS A 189 -7.74 10.35 7.87
CA LYS A 189 -8.26 9.09 7.29
C LYS A 189 -7.13 8.07 7.17
N LEU A 190 -7.13 7.08 8.07
CA LEU A 190 -6.24 5.92 8.02
C LEU A 190 -6.88 4.76 7.20
N PRO A 191 -6.13 3.71 6.88
CA PRO A 191 -6.68 2.39 6.55
C PRO A 191 -7.50 1.82 7.72
N ALA A 192 -8.41 0.88 7.45
CA ALA A 192 -9.39 0.37 8.42
C ALA A 192 -8.79 -0.29 9.68
N ASN A 193 -7.55 -0.79 9.59
CA ASN A 193 -6.75 -1.31 10.69
C ASN A 193 -5.40 -0.59 10.75
N GLY A 194 -5.38 0.70 10.42
CA GLY A 194 -4.18 1.52 10.36
C GLY A 194 -3.88 2.24 11.67
N ALA A 195 -2.60 2.54 11.89
CA ALA A 195 -2.13 3.37 13.00
C ALA A 195 -1.12 4.42 12.52
N ILE A 196 -1.02 5.50 13.31
CA ILE A 196 -0.11 6.62 13.11
C ILE A 196 0.50 7.05 14.45
N ALA A 197 1.80 7.28 14.45
CA ALA A 197 2.55 7.83 15.58
C ALA A 197 3.46 8.97 15.14
N VAL A 198 3.67 9.92 16.04
CA VAL A 198 4.67 10.99 15.91
C VAL A 198 5.72 10.78 16.98
N GLN A 199 6.99 10.81 16.60
CA GLN A 199 8.12 10.69 17.53
C GLN A 199 9.07 11.87 17.42
N ASP A 200 9.74 12.21 18.52
CA ASP A 200 10.89 13.12 18.54
C ASP A 200 12.18 12.45 18.03
N GLN A 201 13.28 13.22 18.04
CA GLN A 201 14.60 12.76 17.60
C GLN A 201 15.27 11.79 18.59
N SER A 202 14.75 11.68 19.81
CA SER A 202 15.21 10.75 20.85
C SER A 202 14.39 9.46 20.87
N GLY A 203 13.32 9.38 20.09
CA GLY A 203 12.45 8.19 19.97
C GLY A 203 11.27 8.18 20.95
N HIS A 204 10.98 9.26 21.67
CA HIS A 204 9.76 9.36 22.48
C HIS A 204 8.55 9.52 21.58
N VAL A 205 7.46 8.79 21.87
CA VAL A 205 6.17 8.98 21.20
C VAL A 205 5.50 10.24 21.75
N LEU A 206 5.24 11.19 20.85
CA LEU A 206 4.63 12.48 21.15
C LEU A 206 3.11 12.45 21.06
N ALA A 207 2.58 11.65 20.12
CA ALA A 207 1.16 11.42 19.92
C ALA A 207 0.97 10.09 19.19
N PHE A 208 -0.12 9.38 19.49
CA PHE A 208 -0.50 8.12 18.85
C PHE A 208 -2.00 8.06 18.59
N HIS A 209 -2.39 7.52 17.44
CA HIS A 209 -3.77 7.14 17.13
C HIS A 209 -3.77 5.92 16.19
N GLY A 210 -4.86 5.16 16.17
CA GLY A 210 -5.08 4.09 15.22
C GLY A 210 -6.48 3.51 15.34
N ASP A 211 -6.94 2.95 14.22
CA ASP A 211 -8.28 2.44 14.00
C ASP A 211 -8.31 0.89 14.03
N GLY A 212 -9.48 0.31 14.29
CA GLY A 212 -9.78 -1.11 14.17
C GLY A 212 -8.92 -1.96 15.10
N LEU A 213 -7.96 -2.71 14.52
CA LEU A 213 -6.93 -3.46 15.27
C LEU A 213 -6.21 -2.62 16.35
N PHE A 214 -6.16 -1.29 16.19
CA PHE A 214 -5.50 -0.36 17.10
C PHE A 214 -6.45 0.43 18.02
N ASP A 215 -7.77 0.32 17.88
CA ASP A 215 -8.78 1.12 18.61
C ASP A 215 -8.56 1.11 20.14
N SER A 216 -8.30 -0.08 20.69
CA SER A 216 -8.12 -0.31 22.12
C SER A 216 -6.72 0.05 22.64
N LEU A 217 -5.75 0.24 21.73
CA LEU A 217 -4.36 0.53 22.09
C LEU A 217 -4.18 2.04 22.30
N LYS A 218 -3.35 2.41 23.27
CA LYS A 218 -2.98 3.79 23.56
C LYS A 218 -1.50 3.83 23.95
N ILE A 219 -0.82 4.93 23.66
CA ILE A 219 0.54 5.21 24.11
C ILE A 219 0.48 6.53 24.87
N ALA A 220 1.02 6.59 26.09
CA ALA A 220 1.08 7.86 26.81
C ALA A 220 2.13 8.79 26.14
N PRO A 221 1.85 10.09 25.94
CA PRO A 221 2.85 11.02 25.45
C PRO A 221 4.13 11.00 26.28
N MET A 222 5.27 11.16 25.59
CA MET A 222 6.64 10.95 26.10
C MET A 222 7.03 9.50 26.46
N THR A 223 6.24 8.48 26.11
CA THR A 223 6.71 7.09 26.22
C THR A 223 7.86 6.83 25.24
N GLU A 224 9.03 6.48 25.77
CA GLU A 224 10.20 6.07 24.99
C GLU A 224 9.91 4.80 24.16
N GLN A 225 10.33 4.78 22.89
CA GLN A 225 10.18 3.62 21.98
C GLN A 225 10.63 2.27 22.58
N GLY A 226 11.68 2.26 23.42
CA GLY A 226 12.18 1.05 24.08
C GLY A 226 11.16 0.39 25.01
N ASN A 227 10.35 1.21 25.70
CA ASN A 227 9.42 0.77 26.75
C ASN A 227 8.02 0.36 26.20
N LEU A 228 7.82 0.43 24.88
CA LEU A 228 6.57 0.03 24.22
C LEU A 228 6.43 -1.49 24.17
N GLY A 229 5.89 -2.11 25.23
CA GLY A 229 5.82 -3.57 25.38
C GLY A 229 4.95 -4.32 24.34
N ASN A 230 4.00 -3.65 23.68
CA ASN A 230 3.12 -4.29 22.69
C ASN A 230 3.88 -4.61 21.37
N PRO A 231 3.80 -5.84 20.83
CA PRO A 231 4.54 -6.23 19.61
C PRO A 231 4.10 -5.47 18.35
N TYR A 232 2.87 -4.95 18.27
CA TYR A 232 2.44 -4.11 17.15
C TYR A 232 3.12 -2.72 17.14
N PHE A 233 3.78 -2.33 18.23
CA PHE A 233 4.58 -1.09 18.31
C PHE A 233 6.07 -1.31 18.00
N ALA A 234 6.50 -2.52 17.62
CA ALA A 234 7.90 -2.79 17.26
C ALA A 234 8.40 -1.88 16.10
N VAL A 235 7.50 -1.48 15.20
CA VAL A 235 7.75 -0.53 14.09
C VAL A 235 8.20 0.85 14.55
N LEU A 236 7.91 1.23 15.80
CA LEU A 236 8.32 2.52 16.36
C LEU A 236 9.74 2.48 16.95
N ARG A 237 10.38 1.30 17.03
CA ARG A 237 11.75 1.13 17.54
C ARG A 237 12.80 1.02 16.45
N SER A 238 12.40 0.61 15.24
CA SER A 238 13.32 0.53 14.10
C SER A 238 13.73 1.91 13.62
N ASP A 239 15.04 2.18 13.52
CA ASP A 239 15.56 3.33 12.78
C ASP A 239 15.56 3.05 11.26
N ALA A 240 14.36 2.75 10.77
CA ALA A 240 14.11 2.38 9.40
C ALA A 240 14.32 3.57 8.46
N GLN A 241 14.84 3.28 7.26
CA GLN A 241 15.09 4.28 6.23
C GLN A 241 13.78 4.98 5.83
N VAL A 242 13.87 6.28 5.57
CA VAL A 242 12.73 7.11 5.17
C VAL A 242 12.13 6.58 3.86
N GLY A 243 10.83 6.32 3.85
CA GLY A 243 10.11 5.69 2.74
C GLY A 243 9.09 4.65 3.20
N SER A 244 8.63 3.83 2.25
CA SER A 244 7.70 2.71 2.50
C SER A 244 8.44 1.37 2.49
N SER A 245 8.04 0.47 3.39
CA SER A 245 8.52 -0.91 3.48
C SER A 245 7.36 -1.88 3.78
N ILE A 246 7.62 -3.18 3.71
CA ILE A 246 6.71 -4.22 4.19
C ILE A 246 7.49 -5.12 5.15
N ALA A 247 6.97 -5.31 6.36
CA ALA A 247 7.58 -6.16 7.39
C ALA A 247 6.50 -6.98 8.13
N ALA A 248 6.95 -8.00 8.86
CA ALA A 248 6.12 -8.69 9.85
C ALA A 248 6.03 -7.84 11.13
N VAL A 249 4.83 -7.67 11.68
CA VAL A 249 4.54 -6.85 12.87
C VAL A 249 3.46 -7.55 13.67
N GLY A 250 3.51 -7.45 15.01
CA GLY A 250 2.62 -8.21 15.89
C GLY A 250 3.19 -9.57 16.32
N ALA A 251 2.46 -10.27 17.19
CA ALA A 251 2.82 -11.63 17.62
C ALA A 251 2.30 -12.73 16.67
N ASP A 252 1.35 -12.36 15.80
CA ASP A 252 0.83 -13.17 14.70
C ASP A 252 1.79 -13.22 13.48
N GLY A 253 2.77 -12.32 13.43
CA GLY A 253 3.69 -12.17 12.30
C GLY A 253 3.00 -11.65 11.03
N ALA A 254 1.84 -11.01 11.15
CA ALA A 254 1.11 -10.48 10.01
C ALA A 254 1.94 -9.43 9.26
N ARG A 255 1.76 -9.34 7.94
CA ARG A 255 2.51 -8.38 7.11
C ARG A 255 1.82 -7.03 7.11
N PHE A 256 2.56 -5.99 7.46
CA PHE A 256 2.12 -4.60 7.42
C PHE A 256 2.90 -3.82 6.37
N VAL A 257 2.20 -2.90 5.69
CA VAL A 257 2.84 -1.79 4.98
C VAL A 257 3.20 -0.75 6.03
N ILE A 258 4.46 -0.32 6.07
CA ILE A 258 4.97 0.66 7.03
C ILE A 258 5.59 1.82 6.25
N ASN A 259 5.27 3.05 6.61
CA ASN A 259 5.74 4.27 5.96
C ASN A 259 6.35 5.19 7.03
N HIS A 260 7.64 5.47 6.92
CA HIS A 260 8.36 6.37 7.82
C HIS A 260 8.72 7.66 7.07
N LYS A 261 8.30 8.81 7.61
CA LYS A 261 8.62 10.13 7.09
C LYS A 261 9.29 10.97 8.17
N ARG A 262 10.43 11.57 7.86
CA ARG A 262 11.09 12.56 8.73
C ARG A 262 10.71 13.96 8.25
N VAL A 263 10.07 14.75 9.11
CA VAL A 263 9.70 16.14 8.84
C VAL A 263 10.67 17.06 9.58
N GLN A 264 11.44 17.85 8.83
CA GLN A 264 12.31 18.88 9.40
C GLN A 264 11.50 20.15 9.64
N VAL A 265 11.56 20.71 10.85
CA VAL A 265 10.79 21.91 11.26
C VAL A 265 11.72 23.10 11.51
N ALA A 266 12.87 22.83 12.12
CA ALA A 266 14.02 23.73 12.21
C ALA A 266 15.31 22.90 11.99
N GLU A 267 16.46 23.53 11.78
CA GLU A 267 17.74 22.82 11.59
C GLU A 267 18.02 21.79 12.71
N ASP A 268 17.74 22.16 13.97
CA ASP A 268 17.94 21.29 15.13
C ASP A 268 16.72 20.43 15.52
N SER A 269 15.61 20.51 14.77
CA SER A 269 14.33 19.87 15.13
C SER A 269 13.69 19.16 13.95
N SER A 270 13.65 17.82 14.03
CA SER A 270 12.88 16.95 13.15
C SER A 270 11.95 16.02 13.94
N PHE A 271 10.84 15.62 13.31
CA PHE A 271 9.91 14.63 13.87
C PHE A 271 9.82 13.41 12.93
N ARG A 272 9.76 12.20 13.49
CA ARG A 272 9.51 10.97 12.73
C ARG A 272 8.02 10.62 12.81
N ILE A 273 7.33 10.75 11.68
CA ILE A 273 5.96 10.26 11.50
C ILE A 273 6.06 8.82 11.00
N THR A 274 5.43 7.88 11.69
CA THR A 274 5.32 6.48 11.25
C THR A 274 3.85 6.13 11.07
N ILE A 275 3.49 5.60 9.91
CA ILE A 275 2.14 5.08 9.60
C ILE A 275 2.28 3.60 9.24
N TRP A 276 1.43 2.74 9.79
CA TRP A 276 1.42 1.32 9.44
C TRP A 276 0.01 0.74 9.39
N ALA A 277 -0.23 -0.18 8.47
CA ALA A 277 -1.50 -0.89 8.30
C ALA A 277 -1.27 -2.28 7.68
N PRO A 278 -2.09 -3.29 8.01
CA PRO A 278 -1.88 -4.64 7.50
C PRO A 278 -2.14 -4.71 5.99
N VAL A 279 -1.41 -5.59 5.29
CA VAL A 279 -1.54 -5.79 3.83
C VAL A 279 -2.95 -6.26 3.44
N SER A 280 -3.74 -6.79 4.38
CA SER A 280 -5.16 -7.09 4.21
C SER A 280 -5.99 -5.88 3.78
N ASP A 281 -5.76 -4.70 4.36
CA ASP A 281 -6.60 -3.51 4.10
C ASP A 281 -6.52 -3.07 2.63
N PHE A 282 -5.33 -3.21 2.03
CA PHE A 282 -5.06 -2.88 0.63
C PHE A 282 -5.45 -4.00 -0.35
N THR A 283 -5.70 -5.22 0.15
CA THR A 283 -5.98 -6.40 -0.69
C THR A 283 -7.39 -6.97 -0.54
N ALA A 284 -8.14 -6.60 0.50
CA ALA A 284 -9.50 -7.09 0.75
C ALA A 284 -10.45 -6.86 -0.43
N ALA A 285 -10.41 -5.67 -1.05
CA ALA A 285 -11.18 -5.35 -2.25
C ALA A 285 -10.85 -6.26 -3.45
N PHE A 286 -9.59 -6.70 -3.57
CA PHE A 286 -9.15 -7.62 -4.62
C PHE A 286 -9.48 -9.08 -4.32
N GLN A 287 -9.57 -9.49 -3.05
CA GLN A 287 -9.88 -10.88 -2.69
C GLN A 287 -11.28 -11.31 -3.12
N GLN A 288 -12.27 -10.41 -3.13
CA GLN A 288 -13.60 -10.76 -3.65
C GLN A 288 -13.57 -10.96 -5.17
N ALA A 289 -13.01 -9.99 -5.91
CA ALA A 289 -12.82 -10.12 -7.35
C ALA A 289 -12.01 -11.38 -7.75
N GLN A 290 -11.02 -11.78 -6.94
CA GLN A 290 -10.25 -13.01 -7.15
C GLN A 290 -11.12 -14.27 -6.99
N LYS A 291 -12.04 -14.31 -6.02
CA LYS A 291 -13.01 -15.41 -5.87
C LYS A 291 -13.98 -15.45 -7.05
N ASP A 292 -14.49 -14.30 -7.47
CA ASP A 292 -15.47 -14.19 -8.55
C ASP A 292 -14.86 -14.63 -9.90
N VAL A 293 -13.62 -14.22 -10.18
CA VAL A 293 -12.84 -14.67 -11.34
C VAL A 293 -12.53 -16.17 -11.28
N LEU A 294 -12.18 -16.71 -10.10
CA LEU A 294 -11.93 -18.15 -9.93
C LEU A 294 -13.20 -18.99 -10.09
N LEU A 295 -14.34 -18.51 -9.59
CA LEU A 295 -15.65 -19.14 -9.77
C LEU A 295 -16.04 -19.13 -11.25
N LEU A 296 -15.87 -18.01 -11.95
CA LEU A 296 -16.10 -17.92 -13.40
C LEU A 296 -15.19 -18.89 -14.18
N ALA A 297 -13.90 -18.98 -13.83
CA ALA A 297 -12.98 -19.92 -14.46
C ALA A 297 -13.38 -21.39 -14.23
N VAL A 298 -13.86 -21.73 -13.03
CA VAL A 298 -14.40 -23.07 -12.71
C VAL A 298 -15.68 -23.36 -13.51
N LEU A 299 -16.60 -22.40 -13.62
CA LEU A 299 -17.81 -22.57 -14.44
C LEU A 299 -17.48 -22.75 -15.93
N VAL A 300 -16.55 -21.97 -16.48
CA VAL A 300 -16.09 -22.12 -17.87
C VAL A 300 -15.41 -23.48 -18.08
N LEU A 301 -14.58 -23.94 -17.14
CA LEU A 301 -13.98 -25.28 -17.20
C LEU A 301 -15.04 -26.40 -17.15
N LEU A 302 -16.02 -26.28 -16.26
CA LEU A 302 -17.15 -27.22 -16.15
C LEU A 302 -18.11 -27.19 -17.35
N LEU A 303 -18.10 -26.12 -18.16
CA LEU A 303 -18.81 -26.02 -19.44
C LEU A 303 -17.98 -26.63 -20.59
N LEU A 304 -16.68 -26.33 -20.65
CA LEU A 304 -15.80 -26.79 -21.73
C LEU A 304 -15.49 -28.29 -21.67
N LEU A 305 -15.37 -28.88 -20.47
CA LEU A 305 -15.15 -30.32 -20.31
C LEU A 305 -16.25 -31.20 -20.95
N PRO A 306 -17.55 -31.02 -20.66
CA PRO A 306 -18.61 -31.80 -21.32
C PRO A 306 -18.74 -31.46 -22.81
N LEU A 307 -18.54 -30.20 -23.24
CA LEU A 307 -18.51 -29.86 -24.67
C LEU A 307 -17.42 -30.62 -25.42
N ALA A 308 -16.18 -30.60 -24.89
CA ALA A 308 -15.05 -31.32 -25.46
C ALA A 308 -15.29 -32.85 -25.45
N PHE A 309 -15.86 -33.39 -24.38
CA PHE A 309 -16.18 -34.82 -24.27
C PHE A 309 -17.26 -35.28 -25.24
N VAL A 310 -18.32 -34.48 -25.43
CA VAL A 310 -19.39 -34.76 -26.39
C VAL A 310 -18.88 -34.64 -27.83
N GLY A 311 -18.17 -33.56 -28.16
CA GLY A 311 -17.57 -33.35 -29.49
C GLY A 311 -16.57 -34.45 -29.84
N SER A 312 -15.66 -34.79 -28.92
CA SER A 312 -14.72 -35.90 -29.07
C SER A 312 -15.45 -37.23 -29.31
N ARG A 313 -16.46 -37.57 -28.49
CA ARG A 313 -17.25 -38.80 -28.68
C ARG A 313 -18.01 -38.83 -30.01
N GLN A 314 -18.48 -37.70 -30.51
CA GLN A 314 -19.15 -37.62 -31.82
C GLN A 314 -18.15 -37.88 -32.95
N ILE A 315 -17.01 -37.18 -32.96
CA ILE A 315 -15.95 -37.34 -33.97
C ILE A 315 -15.40 -38.77 -33.98
N SER A 316 -15.06 -39.33 -32.81
CA SER A 316 -14.54 -40.69 -32.70
C SER A 316 -15.56 -41.74 -33.18
N LYS A 317 -16.86 -41.56 -32.93
CA LYS A 317 -17.90 -42.47 -33.44
C LYS A 317 -17.95 -42.47 -34.97
N THR A 318 -18.01 -41.29 -35.59
CA THR A 318 -18.10 -41.16 -37.06
C THR A 318 -16.88 -41.77 -37.74
N LEU A 319 -15.68 -41.47 -37.27
CA LEU A 319 -14.44 -42.03 -37.82
C LEU A 319 -14.35 -43.55 -37.62
N THR A 320 -14.86 -44.09 -36.51
CA THR A 320 -14.90 -45.54 -36.27
C THR A 320 -15.88 -46.24 -37.22
N GLY A 321 -17.04 -45.65 -37.50
CA GLY A 321 -17.99 -46.17 -38.50
C GLY A 321 -17.39 -46.22 -39.90
N MET A 322 -16.77 -45.13 -40.36
CA MET A 322 -16.08 -45.04 -41.65
C MET A 322 -14.92 -46.05 -41.78
N ALA A 323 -14.18 -46.30 -40.69
CA ALA A 323 -13.15 -47.34 -40.66
C ALA A 323 -13.73 -48.77 -40.74
N GLN A 324 -14.88 -49.03 -40.10
CA GLN A 324 -15.56 -50.33 -40.18
C GLN A 324 -16.14 -50.59 -41.58
N ASP A 325 -16.75 -49.59 -42.22
CA ASP A 325 -17.27 -49.71 -43.59
C ASP A 325 -16.14 -49.83 -44.62
N SER A 326 -14.98 -49.19 -44.37
CA SER A 326 -13.76 -49.42 -45.16
C SER A 326 -13.24 -50.86 -45.04
N GLU A 327 -13.26 -51.45 -43.84
CA GLU A 327 -12.84 -52.84 -43.58
C GLU A 327 -13.81 -53.86 -44.22
N ARG A 328 -15.10 -53.55 -44.30
CA ARG A 328 -16.12 -54.33 -45.03
C ARG A 328 -15.92 -54.28 -46.54
N LEU A 329 -15.73 -53.06 -47.08
CA LEU A 329 -15.48 -52.83 -48.50
C LEU A 329 -14.20 -53.54 -48.99
N LYS A 330 -13.14 -53.56 -48.16
CA LYS A 330 -11.92 -54.35 -48.40
C LYS A 330 -12.17 -55.87 -48.53
N ARG A 331 -13.23 -56.37 -47.89
CA ARG A 331 -13.65 -57.79 -47.93
C ARG A 331 -14.71 -58.08 -49.00
N LEU A 332 -15.12 -57.07 -49.78
CA LEU A 332 -16.22 -57.13 -50.75
C LEU A 332 -17.57 -57.54 -50.11
N ASP A 333 -17.76 -57.23 -48.83
CA ASP A 333 -19.02 -57.47 -48.11
C ASP A 333 -19.98 -56.30 -48.32
N PHE A 334 -20.85 -56.43 -49.32
CA PHE A 334 -21.89 -55.46 -49.65
C PHE A 334 -23.26 -55.79 -49.03
N THR A 335 -23.31 -56.62 -47.97
CA THR A 335 -24.59 -57.06 -47.36
C THR A 335 -25.26 -55.99 -46.50
N GLN A 336 -24.54 -54.94 -46.12
CA GLN A 336 -25.07 -53.76 -45.43
C GLN A 336 -24.75 -52.50 -46.23
N GLN A 337 -25.63 -51.49 -46.17
CA GLN A 337 -25.32 -50.18 -46.74
C GLN A 337 -24.33 -49.42 -45.82
N PRO A 338 -23.47 -48.54 -46.38
CA PRO A 338 -22.62 -47.65 -45.59
C PRO A 338 -23.43 -46.80 -44.60
N GLN A 339 -22.85 -46.50 -43.44
CA GLN A 339 -23.47 -45.56 -42.50
C GLN A 339 -23.48 -44.15 -43.09
N GLN A 340 -24.66 -43.53 -43.23
CA GLN A 340 -24.77 -42.14 -43.67
C GLN A 340 -24.22 -41.17 -42.61
N THR A 341 -22.96 -40.76 -42.77
CA THR A 341 -22.19 -39.96 -41.80
C THR A 341 -22.54 -38.47 -41.85
N ARG A 342 -23.68 -38.12 -41.25
CA ARG A 342 -24.02 -36.71 -40.94
C ARG A 342 -23.09 -36.14 -39.86
N SER A 343 -21.94 -35.64 -40.30
CA SER A 343 -20.96 -34.93 -39.48
C SER A 343 -21.29 -33.44 -39.39
N MET A 344 -20.84 -32.78 -38.32
CA MET A 344 -20.80 -31.31 -38.24
C MET A 344 -19.49 -30.71 -38.79
N LEU A 345 -18.46 -31.54 -38.97
CA LEU A 345 -17.23 -31.17 -39.67
C LEU A 345 -17.36 -31.52 -41.15
N TYR A 346 -17.26 -30.49 -42.00
CA TYR A 346 -17.45 -30.55 -43.45
C TYR A 346 -16.51 -31.56 -44.11
N GLU A 347 -15.24 -31.60 -43.67
CA GLU A 347 -14.21 -32.50 -44.18
C GLU A 347 -14.58 -33.98 -43.98
N ILE A 348 -15.20 -34.31 -42.84
CA ILE A 348 -15.65 -35.67 -42.53
C ILE A 348 -16.91 -36.02 -43.34
N GLN A 349 -17.82 -35.06 -43.57
CA GLN A 349 -18.98 -35.26 -44.45
C GLN A 349 -18.53 -35.52 -45.89
N THR A 350 -17.67 -34.67 -46.46
CA THR A 350 -17.14 -34.84 -47.83
C THR A 350 -16.44 -36.18 -48.02
N LEU A 351 -15.67 -36.64 -47.01
CA LEU A 351 -15.04 -37.96 -47.04
C LEU A 351 -16.06 -39.11 -46.98
N GLY A 352 -17.14 -38.95 -46.19
CA GLY A 352 -18.24 -39.92 -46.12
C GLY A 352 -19.03 -40.05 -47.43
N GLU A 353 -19.34 -38.92 -48.06
CA GLU A 353 -20.00 -38.87 -49.38
C GLU A 353 -19.13 -39.55 -50.45
N ALA A 354 -17.82 -39.24 -50.48
CA ALA A 354 -16.86 -39.90 -51.37
C ALA A 354 -16.77 -41.42 -51.14
N GLN A 355 -16.80 -41.88 -49.88
CA GLN A 355 -16.83 -43.31 -49.55
C GLN A 355 -18.13 -43.99 -50.00
N SER A 356 -19.29 -43.34 -49.89
CA SER A 356 -20.56 -43.88 -50.37
C SER A 356 -20.56 -44.07 -51.89
N VAL A 357 -20.10 -43.05 -52.64
CA VAL A 357 -19.96 -43.13 -54.10
C VAL A 357 -18.97 -44.23 -54.51
N MET A 358 -17.86 -44.40 -53.78
CA MET A 358 -16.92 -45.49 -54.05
C MET A 358 -17.52 -46.87 -53.76
N HIS A 359 -18.29 -47.02 -52.68
CA HIS A 359 -18.98 -48.27 -52.35
C HIS A 359 -19.97 -48.67 -53.45
N GLU A 360 -20.83 -47.75 -53.91
CA GLU A 360 -21.78 -47.98 -55.00
C GLU A 360 -21.08 -48.31 -56.33
N ALA A 361 -19.97 -47.62 -56.65
CA ALA A 361 -19.19 -47.87 -57.86
C ALA A 361 -18.51 -49.25 -57.86
N ILE A 362 -18.04 -49.74 -56.71
CA ILE A 362 -17.44 -51.08 -56.59
C ILE A 362 -18.53 -52.16 -56.53
N GLN A 363 -19.64 -51.92 -55.82
CA GLN A 363 -20.78 -52.85 -55.75
C GLN A 363 -21.42 -53.07 -57.13
N SER A 364 -21.64 -52.00 -57.90
CA SER A 364 -22.19 -52.10 -59.26
C SER A 364 -21.24 -52.80 -60.23
N ARG A 365 -19.92 -52.53 -60.17
CA ARG A 365 -18.91 -53.23 -61.00
C ARG A 365 -18.78 -54.70 -60.63
N THR A 366 -18.76 -55.05 -59.34
CA THR A 366 -18.67 -56.46 -58.91
C THR A 366 -19.94 -57.24 -59.27
N GLN A 367 -21.13 -56.62 -59.18
CA GLN A 367 -22.37 -57.23 -59.70
C GLN A 367 -22.37 -57.35 -61.24
N GLY A 368 -21.80 -56.39 -61.96
CA GLY A 368 -21.61 -56.46 -63.42
C GLY A 368 -20.75 -57.67 -63.82
N LEU A 369 -19.53 -57.75 -63.25
CA LEU A 369 -18.62 -58.87 -63.48
C LEU A 369 -19.22 -60.22 -63.06
N ALA A 370 -20.00 -60.27 -61.98
CA ALA A 370 -20.71 -61.49 -61.57
C ALA A 370 -21.83 -61.91 -62.55
N ARG A 371 -22.49 -60.95 -63.22
CA ARG A 371 -23.48 -61.23 -64.27
C ARG A 371 -22.83 -61.66 -65.58
N GLU A 372 -21.68 -61.06 -65.93
CA GLU A 372 -20.89 -61.44 -67.11
C GLU A 372 -20.28 -62.85 -66.94
N ALA A 373 -19.71 -63.15 -65.77
CA ALA A 373 -19.25 -64.51 -65.43
C ALA A 373 -20.40 -65.52 -65.28
N GLY A 374 -21.63 -65.04 -65.01
CA GLY A 374 -22.85 -65.83 -64.97
C GLY A 374 -23.57 -65.99 -66.32
N ALA A 375 -23.06 -65.39 -67.40
CA ALA A 375 -23.67 -65.48 -68.72
C ALA A 375 -23.57 -66.92 -69.30
N PRO A 376 -24.58 -67.42 -70.03
CA PRO A 376 -24.64 -68.81 -70.48
C PRO A 376 -23.72 -69.09 -71.69
N GLY A 377 -22.41 -69.02 -71.49
CA GLY A 377 -21.36 -69.31 -72.49
C GLY A 377 -20.48 -70.53 -72.18
N GLY A 378 -20.78 -71.31 -71.13
CA GLY A 378 -19.86 -72.31 -70.56
C GLY A 378 -20.48 -73.64 -70.13
N GLN A 379 -21.40 -74.22 -70.89
CA GLN A 379 -21.99 -75.54 -70.56
C GLN A 379 -21.05 -76.73 -70.84
N ARG A 380 -20.04 -76.92 -69.98
CA ARG A 380 -19.28 -78.17 -69.71
C ARG A 380 -18.38 -77.86 -68.49
N TYR A 381 -18.48 -78.51 -67.33
CA TYR A 381 -18.92 -79.89 -67.06
C TYR A 381 -19.97 -80.02 -65.93
N GLN A 382 -20.69 -81.14 -65.93
CA GLN A 382 -21.52 -81.62 -64.82
C GLN A 382 -20.62 -82.12 -63.67
N ALA A 383 -20.84 -81.71 -62.41
CA ALA A 383 -21.89 -82.14 -61.47
C ALA A 383 -21.64 -83.51 -60.79
N LEU A 384 -20.92 -83.47 -59.66
CA LEU A 384 -20.89 -84.45 -58.58
C LEU A 384 -20.84 -83.64 -57.25
N ALA A 385 -21.60 -83.93 -56.21
CA ALA A 385 -22.62 -84.96 -56.02
C ALA A 385 -23.82 -84.43 -55.20
N ARG A 386 -24.98 -85.09 -55.32
CA ARG A 386 -26.12 -84.90 -54.41
C ARG A 386 -25.98 -85.81 -53.19
N THR A 387 -26.19 -85.27 -51.99
CA THR A 387 -26.79 -86.00 -50.87
C THR A 387 -27.94 -85.16 -50.27
N LYS A 388 -28.79 -85.79 -49.44
CA LYS A 388 -30.12 -85.29 -49.06
C LYS A 388 -30.26 -85.11 -47.52
N PRO A 389 -31.37 -84.52 -47.01
CA PRO A 389 -31.37 -83.76 -45.74
C PRO A 389 -32.08 -84.47 -44.58
N LEU A 390 -32.10 -83.84 -43.38
CA LEU A 390 -33.31 -83.48 -42.61
C LEU A 390 -32.99 -82.83 -41.23
N THR A 391 -33.94 -82.01 -40.76
CA THR A 391 -34.33 -81.59 -39.37
C THR A 391 -33.51 -82.01 -38.12
N ALA A 392 -33.46 -81.26 -37.00
CA ALA A 392 -33.93 -79.90 -36.63
C ALA A 392 -33.48 -79.52 -35.18
N LEU A 393 -33.94 -78.37 -34.69
CA LEU A 393 -34.02 -77.90 -33.28
C LEU A 393 -32.77 -77.37 -32.54
N ALA A 394 -32.79 -76.03 -32.41
CA ALA A 394 -32.66 -75.25 -31.16
C ALA A 394 -31.29 -75.13 -30.43
N PRO A 395 -31.06 -74.03 -29.67
CA PRO A 395 -29.71 -73.62 -29.26
C PRO A 395 -29.30 -74.01 -27.84
N CYS A 396 -27.99 -74.15 -27.63
CA CYS A 396 -27.40 -74.22 -26.29
C CYS A 396 -27.53 -72.88 -25.54
N ALA A 397 -27.68 -72.96 -24.22
CA ALA A 397 -27.60 -71.85 -23.27
C ALA A 397 -26.61 -72.19 -22.15
N VAL A 398 -26.38 -71.23 -21.24
CA VAL A 398 -25.64 -71.38 -19.94
C VAL A 398 -24.11 -71.55 -20.09
N TRP A 399 -23.23 -71.00 -19.24
CA TRP A 399 -23.20 -69.77 -18.42
C TRP A 399 -21.75 -69.59 -17.88
N CYS A 400 -21.49 -68.58 -17.05
CA CYS A 400 -20.22 -68.50 -16.30
C CYS A 400 -20.17 -69.52 -15.15
N PRO A 401 -18.95 -69.89 -14.69
CA PRO A 401 -18.70 -69.95 -13.25
C PRO A 401 -17.40 -69.23 -12.82
N ARG A 402 -17.14 -69.23 -11.50
CA ARG A 402 -16.07 -68.49 -10.81
C ARG A 402 -15.60 -69.32 -9.58
N TYR A 403 -14.38 -69.06 -9.08
CA TYR A 403 -13.72 -69.61 -7.87
C TYR A 403 -12.79 -70.84 -7.98
N CYS A 404 -11.93 -70.98 -6.95
CA CYS A 404 -10.68 -71.77 -6.84
C CYS A 404 -10.86 -72.93 -5.80
N PRO A 405 -9.87 -73.49 -5.02
CA PRO A 405 -8.39 -73.34 -4.94
C PRO A 405 -7.54 -74.65 -4.66
N VAL A 406 -6.25 -74.47 -4.29
CA VAL A 406 -5.39 -75.30 -3.33
C VAL A 406 -4.17 -76.12 -3.87
N ARG A 407 -2.95 -75.77 -3.35
CA ARG A 407 -1.65 -76.48 -3.07
C ARG A 407 -1.17 -77.70 -3.91
N GLY A 408 0.14 -77.97 -4.15
CA GLY A 408 1.42 -77.28 -3.89
C GLY A 408 2.62 -78.23 -3.56
N GLY A 409 3.90 -77.88 -3.89
CA GLY A 409 5.10 -78.55 -3.32
C GLY A 409 6.46 -78.60 -4.09
N HIS A 410 7.52 -78.00 -3.50
CA HIS A 410 8.98 -78.33 -3.53
C HIS A 410 9.96 -78.09 -4.74
N ALA A 411 11.22 -77.75 -4.35
CA ALA A 411 12.55 -77.70 -5.04
C ALA A 411 12.79 -76.62 -6.15
N VAL A 412 13.66 -75.58 -6.05
CA VAL A 412 15.07 -75.36 -5.58
C VAL A 412 16.13 -75.83 -6.60
N PRO A 413 17.23 -75.09 -6.94
CA PRO A 413 17.82 -73.83 -6.39
C PRO A 413 17.89 -72.67 -7.47
N GLN A 414 18.81 -71.67 -7.61
CA GLN A 414 20.05 -71.22 -6.92
C GLN A 414 20.46 -69.72 -7.20
N ASP A 415 21.29 -69.16 -6.30
CA ASP A 415 22.35 -68.10 -6.36
C ASP A 415 22.30 -66.72 -7.10
N ARG A 416 22.78 -65.71 -6.32
CA ARG A 416 23.68 -64.52 -6.54
C ARG A 416 23.98 -63.98 -7.96
N ALA A 417 24.11 -62.67 -8.26
CA ALA A 417 24.55 -61.42 -7.56
C ALA A 417 26.08 -61.08 -7.63
N GLN A 418 26.40 -59.78 -7.86
CA GLN A 418 27.64 -58.98 -7.58
C GLN A 418 28.27 -58.16 -8.77
N HIS A 419 28.94 -57.04 -8.40
CA HIS A 419 29.86 -56.17 -9.18
C HIS A 419 31.33 -56.73 -9.13
N PRO A 420 32.47 -56.06 -9.50
CA PRO A 420 32.74 -54.71 -10.06
C PRO A 420 33.83 -54.60 -11.19
N GLY A 421 34.22 -53.36 -11.57
CA GLY A 421 35.47 -53.01 -12.30
C GLY A 421 35.31 -52.66 -13.79
N PHE A 422 36.19 -51.90 -14.46
CA PHE A 422 37.34 -51.08 -14.03
C PHE A 422 37.63 -49.97 -15.09
N CYS A 423 38.52 -48.99 -14.81
CA CYS A 423 38.91 -47.87 -15.71
C CYS A 423 40.37 -48.04 -16.22
N PRO A 424 40.90 -47.33 -17.27
CA PRO A 424 41.49 -45.98 -17.03
C PRO A 424 41.68 -44.98 -18.23
N ALA A 425 41.79 -43.67 -17.90
CA ALA A 425 42.63 -42.60 -18.54
C ALA A 425 42.36 -42.17 -20.03
N HIS A 426 42.82 -41.02 -20.57
CA HIS A 426 43.67 -39.89 -20.09
C HIS A 426 43.37 -38.59 -20.93
N GLN A 427 43.14 -37.38 -20.37
CA GLN A 427 44.02 -36.16 -20.33
C GLN A 427 43.11 -34.93 -19.95
N ARG A 428 43.38 -34.07 -18.95
CA ARG A 428 44.15 -32.78 -18.93
C ARG A 428 43.67 -31.72 -19.95
N ARG A 429 43.48 -30.41 -19.66
CA ARG A 429 43.75 -29.53 -18.47
C ARG A 429 42.76 -28.30 -18.44
N PRO A 430 42.68 -27.48 -17.37
CA PRO A 430 41.64 -26.43 -17.18
C PRO A 430 42.08 -24.97 -17.42
N LEU A 431 41.12 -24.04 -17.38
CA LEU A 431 41.30 -22.57 -17.35
C LEU A 431 40.98 -21.98 -15.96
N ALA A 432 41.55 -20.81 -15.64
CA ALA A 432 41.47 -20.19 -14.31
C ALA A 432 40.79 -18.80 -14.33
N VAL A 433 40.20 -18.42 -13.18
CA VAL A 433 39.56 -17.11 -12.96
C VAL A 433 40.50 -16.18 -12.20
N ILE A 434 40.64 -14.93 -12.66
CA ILE A 434 41.46 -13.90 -11.99
C ILE A 434 40.54 -12.85 -11.33
N ARG A 435 40.75 -12.59 -10.04
CA ARG A 435 40.28 -11.37 -9.36
C ARG A 435 41.38 -10.32 -9.42
N GLY A 436 41.04 -9.09 -9.79
CA GLY A 436 41.91 -7.92 -9.67
C GLY A 436 41.38 -6.96 -8.60
N SER A 437 42.26 -6.53 -7.69
CA SER A 437 41.96 -5.51 -6.67
C SER A 437 43.20 -4.64 -6.47
N ALA A 438 43.06 -3.33 -6.62
CA ALA A 438 44.11 -2.36 -6.32
C ALA A 438 43.50 -1.02 -5.90
N ALA A 439 43.95 -0.48 -4.78
CA ALA A 439 43.69 0.90 -4.37
C ALA A 439 44.88 1.79 -4.78
N GLY A 440 44.62 3.05 -5.12
CA GLY A 440 45.66 4.00 -5.55
C GLY A 440 45.29 5.43 -5.20
N SER A 441 46.17 6.13 -4.49
CA SER A 441 45.98 7.51 -4.01
C SER A 441 46.51 8.55 -5.01
N ARG A 442 45.84 9.71 -5.14
CA ARG A 442 46.42 11.07 -4.95
C ARG A 442 45.43 12.21 -5.31
N ARG A 443 45.67 13.38 -4.72
CA ARG A 443 45.20 14.74 -5.08
C ARG A 443 46.45 15.63 -5.20
N PRO A 444 46.36 16.89 -5.69
CA PRO A 444 45.43 17.47 -6.66
C PRO A 444 46.20 18.03 -7.88
N GLY A 445 45.53 18.78 -8.77
CA GLY A 445 46.20 19.57 -9.81
C GLY A 445 45.30 20.68 -10.36
N ASP A 446 45.84 21.87 -10.55
CA ASP A 446 45.11 23.05 -11.05
C ASP A 446 44.71 22.93 -12.52
N ARG A 447 43.55 23.51 -12.86
CA ARG A 447 43.42 24.31 -14.10
C ARG A 447 42.22 25.26 -14.05
N GLN A 448 42.52 26.55 -14.22
CA GLN A 448 41.54 27.56 -14.59
C GLN A 448 41.06 27.31 -16.03
N ILE A 449 39.75 27.42 -16.29
CA ILE A 449 39.22 27.99 -17.53
C ILE A 449 38.01 28.87 -17.17
N ARG A 450 38.07 30.17 -17.50
CA ARG A 450 36.90 31.04 -17.68
C ARG A 450 36.32 30.72 -19.06
N GLY A 451 35.03 30.76 -19.35
CA GLY A 451 33.86 31.28 -18.62
C GLY A 451 32.79 31.62 -19.69
N GLY A 452 31.51 31.66 -19.33
CA GLY A 452 30.45 31.87 -20.33
C GLY A 452 29.15 32.34 -19.71
N VAL A 453 28.84 33.62 -19.87
CA VAL A 453 27.58 34.23 -19.44
C VAL A 453 26.78 34.60 -20.68
N CYS A 454 25.61 33.99 -20.85
CA CYS A 454 24.69 34.34 -21.93
C CYS A 454 23.89 35.59 -21.55
N GLY A 455 24.36 36.77 -21.99
CA GLY A 455 23.55 37.99 -21.98
C GLY A 455 22.64 38.07 -23.20
N GLN A 456 21.36 38.42 -23.02
CA GLN A 456 20.48 38.79 -24.13
C GLN A 456 20.63 40.27 -24.50
N PRO A 457 20.42 40.65 -25.78
CA PRO A 457 20.57 42.04 -26.23
C PRO A 457 19.32 42.90 -25.94
N GLN A 458 19.56 44.18 -25.64
CA GLN A 458 18.53 45.22 -25.75
C GLN A 458 18.39 45.70 -27.20
N PRO A 459 17.18 46.06 -27.67
CA PRO A 459 17.00 47.00 -28.77
C PRO A 459 17.04 48.45 -28.25
N VAL A 460 17.62 49.36 -29.04
CA VAL A 460 17.57 50.82 -28.80
C VAL A 460 16.25 51.39 -29.35
N GLY A 461 15.65 52.33 -28.63
CA GLY A 461 14.28 52.79 -28.88
C GLY A 461 14.11 53.82 -30.00
N ASP A 462 12.85 54.27 -30.16
CA ASP A 462 12.45 55.39 -31.02
C ASP A 462 11.54 56.38 -30.25
N ARG A 463 11.25 57.53 -30.86
CA ARG A 463 10.77 58.75 -30.20
C ARG A 463 9.26 58.99 -30.33
N GLY A 464 8.62 59.21 -29.18
CA GLY A 464 8.00 60.52 -28.91
C GLY A 464 6.48 60.67 -28.94
N ARG A 465 6.11 61.96 -28.89
CA ARG A 465 4.77 62.59 -28.75
C ARG A 465 4.21 62.73 -27.32
N ARG A 466 3.62 63.91 -27.13
CA ARG A 466 2.91 64.40 -25.94
C ARG A 466 1.43 64.00 -26.02
N LEU A 467 0.74 64.01 -24.89
CA LEU A 467 -0.38 64.92 -24.56
C LEU A 467 -0.61 64.78 -23.04
N GLN A 468 -0.55 65.91 -22.30
CA GLN A 468 -1.70 66.61 -21.70
C GLN A 468 -2.42 65.78 -20.63
#